data_AF-A0A1M5G409-F1
#
_entry.id   AF-A0A1M5G409-F1
#
_cell.length_a   1.000
_cell.length_b   1.000
_cell.length_c   1.000
_cell.angle_alpha   90.00
_cell.angle_beta   90.00
_cell.angle_gamma   90.00
#
_symmetry.space_group_name_H-M   'P 1'
#
loop_
_entity.id
_entity.type
_entity.pdbx_description
1 polymer ?
#
loop_
_entity_poly.entity_id
_entity_poly.type
_entity_poly.pdbx_seq_one_letter_code
_entity_poly.pdbx_strand_id
1 'polypeptide(L)'
;ALGDMACHVLDPVFWALNLKYPTKVQASSTLVNTESAPHAEIVEYTFPARKNLPDVGMPEVKVTWYDGGLLPRRPIELADGEILGKDSGGGLLFVGTKGKIMTSYYGMKPTLLPYSKMKDFKEPEPVIRRVPGSVDTPWSGAHERDWIRACKEPADSRVETSANFAYAGPFNEMVVMGVLAVRLQGLNRILDWDGENMRFTNISASDQIKVVTNDKFEVIDGDPKFMRDYAEFNAKDMAEEWIKHTYHNGWELPPMPED
;
A
#
# COMPACT_ATOMS: atom_id res chain seq x y z
N ALA A 1 5.84 -7.85 1.36
CA ALA A 1 5.24 -7.43 2.65
C ALA A 1 4.03 -6.51 2.45
N LEU A 2 3.82 -6.03 1.23
CA LEU A 2 2.74 -5.11 0.83
C LEU A 2 1.35 -5.52 1.31
N GLY A 3 0.91 -6.76 1.07
CA GLY A 3 -0.46 -7.21 1.39
C GLY A 3 -0.82 -7.22 2.88
N ASP A 4 0.17 -7.16 3.77
CA ASP A 4 -0.03 -7.20 5.23
C ASP A 4 0.34 -5.85 5.86
N MET A 5 1.57 -5.38 5.67
CA MET A 5 2.08 -4.18 6.35
C MET A 5 1.61 -2.87 5.74
N ALA A 6 1.16 -2.83 4.48
CA ALA A 6 0.76 -1.57 3.87
C ALA A 6 -0.52 -1.00 4.47
N CYS A 7 -1.42 -1.83 5.01
CA CYS A 7 -2.60 -1.31 5.71
C CYS A 7 -2.22 -0.55 6.99
N HIS A 8 -1.10 -0.91 7.62
CA HIS A 8 -0.57 -0.25 8.82
C HIS A 8 0.27 0.99 8.50
N VAL A 9 0.97 0.97 7.36
CA VAL A 9 1.89 2.06 6.97
C VAL A 9 1.19 3.08 6.09
N LEU A 10 0.46 2.69 5.06
CA LEU A 10 -0.13 3.61 4.08
C LEU A 10 -1.44 4.26 4.52
N ASP A 11 -2.08 3.80 5.60
CA ASP A 11 -3.33 4.38 6.11
C ASP A 11 -3.24 5.90 6.34
N PRO A 12 -2.21 6.43 7.04
CA PRO A 12 -2.00 7.88 7.15
C PRO A 12 -1.87 8.61 5.82
N VAL A 13 -1.25 8.00 4.80
CA VAL A 13 -1.12 8.60 3.45
C VAL A 13 -2.45 8.59 2.73
N PHE A 14 -3.16 7.46 2.78
CA PHE A 14 -4.44 7.26 2.13
C PHE A 14 -5.47 8.26 2.66
N TRP A 15 -5.56 8.40 3.99
CA TRP A 15 -6.44 9.36 4.64
C TRP A 15 -6.01 10.81 4.41
N ALA A 16 -4.75 11.17 4.70
CA ALA A 16 -4.31 12.57 4.67
C ALA A 16 -4.30 13.18 3.27
N LEU A 17 -4.09 12.38 2.22
CA LEU A 17 -4.06 12.85 0.83
C LEU A 17 -5.38 12.62 0.08
N ASN A 18 -6.42 12.18 0.79
CA ASN A 18 -7.75 11.86 0.26
C ASN A 18 -7.66 10.96 -0.99
N LEU A 19 -6.97 9.83 -0.83
CA LEU A 19 -6.76 8.88 -1.91
C LEU A 19 -7.98 7.95 -2.06
N LYS A 20 -8.16 7.44 -3.28
CA LYS A 20 -9.07 6.32 -3.59
C LYS A 20 -8.31 5.33 -4.47
N TYR A 21 -8.57 5.31 -5.78
CA TYR A 21 -7.84 4.46 -6.71
C TYR A 21 -6.72 5.23 -7.43
N PRO A 22 -5.54 4.61 -7.62
CA PRO A 22 -4.55 5.12 -8.56
C PRO A 22 -5.02 4.89 -9.99
N THR A 23 -4.53 5.68 -10.94
CA THR A 23 -4.77 5.46 -12.39
C THR A 23 -3.68 4.62 -13.02
N LYS A 24 -2.51 4.54 -12.39
CA LYS A 24 -1.35 3.78 -12.89
C LYS A 24 -0.61 3.11 -11.77
N VAL A 25 -0.02 1.96 -12.07
CA VAL A 25 0.87 1.24 -11.17
C VAL A 25 2.06 0.65 -11.94
N GLN A 26 3.22 0.65 -11.30
CA GLN A 26 4.40 -0.06 -11.78
C GLN A 26 5.05 -0.77 -10.60
N ALA A 27 5.45 -2.02 -10.81
CA ALA A 27 6.09 -2.83 -9.79
C ALA A 27 7.39 -3.46 -10.30
N SER A 28 8.29 -3.74 -9.36
CA SER A 28 9.48 -4.56 -9.56
C SER A 28 9.74 -5.32 -8.28
N SER A 29 10.17 -6.58 -8.36
CA SER A 29 10.50 -7.37 -7.18
C SER A 29 11.68 -8.31 -7.42
N THR A 30 12.11 -8.97 -6.34
CA THR A 30 12.86 -10.23 -6.46
C THR A 30 11.99 -11.29 -7.12
N LEU A 31 12.55 -12.47 -7.39
CA LEU A 31 11.83 -13.61 -7.98
C LEU A 31 10.48 -13.85 -7.30
N VAL A 32 9.43 -13.96 -8.10
CA VAL A 32 8.06 -14.28 -7.71
C VAL A 32 7.65 -15.59 -8.40
N ASN A 33 6.93 -16.44 -7.67
CA ASN A 33 6.44 -17.72 -8.16
C ASN A 33 4.93 -17.86 -7.88
N THR A 34 4.37 -19.03 -8.19
CA THR A 34 2.93 -19.30 -7.99
C THR A 34 2.55 -19.48 -6.53
N GLU A 35 3.49 -19.85 -5.67
CA GLU A 35 3.24 -20.29 -4.28
C GLU A 35 3.51 -19.20 -3.23
N SER A 36 4.41 -18.25 -3.51
CA SER A 36 4.90 -17.28 -2.54
C SER A 36 5.10 -15.88 -3.13
N ALA A 37 4.90 -14.88 -2.28
CA ALA A 37 5.26 -13.50 -2.55
C ALA A 37 6.80 -13.33 -2.69
N PRO A 38 7.29 -12.25 -3.34
CA PRO A 38 8.73 -11.98 -3.40
C PRO A 38 9.30 -11.61 -2.02
N HIS A 39 10.62 -11.75 -1.87
CA HIS A 39 11.34 -11.31 -0.67
C HIS A 39 11.46 -9.79 -0.56
N ALA A 40 11.54 -9.08 -1.69
CA ALA A 40 11.58 -7.61 -1.72
C ALA A 40 10.86 -7.07 -2.95
N GLU A 41 10.13 -5.98 -2.79
CA GLU A 41 9.41 -5.30 -3.87
C GLU A 41 9.43 -3.77 -3.76
N ILE A 42 9.27 -3.13 -4.92
CA ILE A 42 9.00 -1.69 -5.06
C ILE A 42 7.73 -1.57 -5.89
N VAL A 43 6.74 -0.83 -5.39
CA VAL A 43 5.50 -0.55 -6.12
C VAL A 43 5.23 0.94 -6.12
N GLU A 44 5.20 1.55 -7.31
CA GLU A 44 4.85 2.96 -7.50
C GLU A 44 3.42 3.07 -8.03
N TYR A 45 2.58 3.78 -7.30
CA TYR A 45 1.23 4.15 -7.67
C TYR A 45 1.21 5.61 -8.12
N THR A 46 0.48 5.91 -9.19
CA THR A 46 0.16 7.29 -9.59
C THR A 46 -1.31 7.54 -9.31
N PHE A 47 -1.60 8.42 -8.35
CA PHE A 47 -2.95 8.87 -8.05
C PHE A 47 -3.23 10.15 -8.82
N PRO A 48 -4.38 10.27 -9.49
CA PRO A 48 -4.73 11.45 -10.28
C PRO A 48 -4.86 12.69 -9.39
N ALA A 49 -5.08 13.86 -9.98
CA ALA A 49 -5.49 15.02 -9.21
C ALA A 49 -6.87 14.77 -8.54
N ARG A 50 -7.04 15.25 -7.32
CA ARG A 50 -8.29 15.16 -6.55
C ARG A 50 -8.85 16.56 -6.30
N LYS A 51 -10.05 16.62 -5.74
CA LYS A 51 -10.64 17.86 -5.24
C LYS A 51 -9.73 18.46 -4.16
N ASN A 52 -9.38 19.74 -4.33
CA ASN A 52 -8.62 20.49 -3.35
C ASN A 52 -9.39 20.59 -2.02
N LEU A 53 -8.65 20.54 -0.90
CA LEU A 53 -9.15 20.96 0.41
C LEU A 53 -8.97 22.49 0.55
N PRO A 54 -9.64 23.16 1.51
CA PRO A 54 -9.61 24.62 1.64
C PRO A 54 -8.21 25.25 1.53
N ASP A 55 -7.21 24.63 2.18
CA ASP A 55 -5.83 25.14 2.24
C ASP A 55 -4.79 24.19 1.60
N VAL A 56 -5.24 23.09 0.97
CA VAL A 56 -4.35 22.05 0.43
C VAL A 56 -4.76 21.69 -0.99
N GLY A 57 -3.90 22.05 -1.95
CA GLY A 57 -4.01 21.58 -3.32
C GLY A 57 -3.77 20.06 -3.39
N MET A 58 -4.56 19.36 -4.19
CA MET A 58 -4.48 17.91 -4.37
C MET A 58 -4.12 17.53 -5.81
N PRO A 59 -2.95 17.97 -6.34
CA PRO A 59 -2.50 17.58 -7.67
C PRO A 59 -2.16 16.09 -7.72
N GLU A 60 -1.96 15.54 -8.92
CA GLU A 60 -1.45 14.18 -9.12
C GLU A 60 -0.27 13.90 -8.17
N VAL A 61 -0.29 12.73 -7.51
CA VAL A 61 0.73 12.35 -6.54
C VAL A 61 1.19 10.92 -6.77
N LYS A 62 2.50 10.72 -6.64
CA LYS A 62 3.11 9.40 -6.65
C LYS A 62 3.28 8.90 -5.21
N VAL A 63 2.91 7.65 -4.99
CA VAL A 63 3.13 6.93 -3.73
C VAL A 63 3.95 5.71 -4.06
N THR A 64 5.09 5.52 -3.38
CA THR A 64 5.98 4.40 -3.65
C THR A 64 6.17 3.57 -2.38
N TRP A 65 5.81 2.29 -2.48
CA TRP A 65 6.08 1.27 -1.48
C TRP A 65 7.47 0.66 -1.68
N TYR A 66 8.17 0.40 -0.59
CA TYR A 66 9.45 -0.30 -0.56
C TYR A 66 9.44 -1.32 0.57
N ASP A 67 9.85 -2.55 0.32
CA ASP A 67 10.08 -3.54 1.37
C ASP A 67 11.27 -4.48 1.08
N GLY A 68 11.47 -5.49 1.95
CA GLY A 68 12.54 -6.48 1.78
C GLY A 68 13.96 -5.90 1.87
N GLY A 69 14.12 -4.83 2.66
CA GLY A 69 15.39 -4.10 2.81
C GLY A 69 15.63 -3.02 1.76
N LEU A 70 14.72 -2.85 0.80
CA LEU A 70 14.74 -1.73 -0.13
C LEU A 70 14.28 -0.45 0.59
N LEU A 71 14.89 0.67 0.22
CA LEU A 71 14.57 1.99 0.75
C LEU A 71 14.53 3.00 -0.41
N PRO A 72 13.80 4.12 -0.27
CA PRO A 72 13.96 5.23 -1.20
C PRO A 72 15.40 5.75 -1.15
N ARG A 73 15.79 6.51 -2.17
CA ARG A 73 17.08 7.20 -2.16
C ARG A 73 17.20 8.03 -0.90
N ARG A 74 18.35 7.93 -0.23
CA ARG A 74 18.67 8.71 0.97
C ARG A 74 18.40 10.20 0.72
N PRO A 75 17.53 10.84 1.53
CA PRO A 75 17.33 12.28 1.46
C PRO A 75 18.62 13.05 1.70
N ILE A 76 18.89 14.06 0.87
CA ILE A 76 20.09 14.90 0.97
C ILE A 76 20.15 15.71 2.26
N GLU A 77 19.00 15.91 2.92
CA GLU A 77 18.90 16.60 4.20
C GLU A 77 19.41 15.78 5.39
N LEU A 78 19.62 14.46 5.25
CA LEU A 78 20.20 13.66 6.33
C LEU A 78 21.72 13.86 6.36
N ALA A 79 22.26 14.23 7.52
CA ALA A 79 23.71 14.36 7.71
C ALA A 79 24.41 13.00 7.58
N ASP A 80 25.71 13.00 7.30
CA ASP A 80 26.48 11.77 7.15
C ASP A 80 26.35 10.87 8.39
N GLY A 81 26.08 9.57 8.15
CA GLY A 81 25.87 8.58 9.21
C GLY A 81 24.47 8.57 9.85
N GLU A 82 23.60 9.56 9.62
CA GLU A 82 22.24 9.52 10.16
C GLU A 82 21.40 8.44 9.47
N ILE A 83 20.71 7.59 10.21
CA ILE A 83 19.85 6.57 9.61
C ILE A 83 18.55 7.18 9.04
N LEU A 84 18.09 6.63 7.91
CA LEU A 84 16.76 6.93 7.37
C LEU A 84 15.72 6.12 8.15
N GLY A 85 14.87 6.82 8.90
CA GLY A 85 13.98 6.23 9.89
C GLY A 85 14.70 6.11 11.25
N LYS A 86 13.98 6.35 12.34
CA LYS A 86 14.52 6.22 13.72
C LYS A 86 13.98 5.00 14.46
N ASP A 87 13.21 4.17 13.79
CA ASP A 87 12.66 2.93 14.33
C ASP A 87 12.81 1.79 13.32
N SER A 88 12.63 0.56 13.80
CA SER A 88 12.77 -0.67 13.02
C SER A 88 11.46 -1.16 12.39
N GLY A 89 10.35 -0.43 12.55
CA GLY A 89 9.02 -0.88 12.14
C GLY A 89 8.62 -0.45 10.72
N GLY A 90 9.50 0.28 10.03
CA GLY A 90 9.17 0.96 8.79
C GLY A 90 8.48 2.30 9.05
N GLY A 91 8.18 3.03 7.98
CA GLY A 91 7.65 4.37 8.13
C GLY A 91 7.28 5.03 6.83
N LEU A 92 6.96 6.31 6.92
CA LEU A 92 6.52 7.12 5.81
C LEU A 92 7.49 8.27 5.55
N LEU A 93 7.63 8.64 4.28
CA LEU A 93 8.38 9.82 3.84
C LEU A 93 7.49 10.69 2.95
N PHE A 94 7.02 11.80 3.49
CA PHE A 94 6.32 12.84 2.74
C PHE A 94 7.34 13.80 2.14
N VAL A 95 7.31 13.96 0.82
CA VAL A 95 8.24 14.81 0.07
C VAL A 95 7.55 16.06 -0.42
N GLY A 96 7.86 17.20 0.20
CA GLY A 96 7.36 18.52 -0.20
C GLY A 96 8.46 19.40 -0.80
N THR A 97 8.06 20.50 -1.43
CA THR A 97 8.99 21.47 -2.03
C THR A 97 9.78 22.28 -1.00
N LYS A 98 9.28 22.41 0.23
CA LYS A 98 9.92 23.16 1.34
C LYS A 98 10.65 22.27 2.35
N GLY A 99 10.53 20.95 2.20
CA GLY A 99 11.11 19.99 3.14
C GLY A 99 10.39 18.66 3.11
N LYS A 100 10.84 17.75 3.97
CA LYS A 100 10.31 16.40 4.09
C LYS A 100 9.86 16.14 5.52
N ILE A 101 8.78 15.38 5.65
CA ILE A 101 8.29 14.87 6.93
C ILE A 101 8.42 13.36 6.89
N MET A 102 8.94 12.80 7.97
CA MET A 102 8.97 11.38 8.19
C MET A 102 8.11 10.99 9.37
N THR A 103 7.57 9.78 9.34
CA THR A 103 6.88 9.19 10.49
C THR A 103 7.27 7.72 10.63
N SER A 104 7.02 7.14 11.79
CA SER A 104 6.91 5.70 11.97
C SER A 104 5.66 5.16 11.26
N TYR A 105 5.47 3.84 11.25
CA TYR A 105 4.19 3.20 10.94
C TYR A 105 3.05 3.78 11.81
N TYR A 106 1.81 3.73 11.33
CA TYR A 106 0.65 4.46 11.89
C TYR A 106 0.79 5.98 11.96
N GLY A 107 1.76 6.59 11.27
CA GLY A 107 1.94 8.05 11.28
C GLY A 107 2.50 8.59 12.60
N MET A 108 3.04 7.73 13.47
CA MET A 108 3.56 8.12 14.77
C MET A 108 4.91 8.85 14.66
N LYS A 109 5.27 9.61 15.70
CA LYS A 109 6.59 10.28 15.84
C LYS A 109 6.96 11.13 14.61
N PRO A 110 6.12 12.10 14.20
CA PRO A 110 6.41 12.95 13.06
C PRO A 110 7.73 13.68 13.27
N THR A 111 8.59 13.65 12.25
CA THR A 111 9.96 14.11 12.29
C THR A 111 10.29 14.90 11.03
N LEU A 112 10.79 16.12 11.19
CA LEU A 112 11.25 16.96 10.09
C LEU A 112 12.64 16.55 9.62
N LEU A 113 12.90 16.66 8.31
CA LEU A 113 14.25 16.61 7.76
C LEU A 113 14.76 18.02 7.37
N PRO A 114 16.03 18.36 7.68
CA PRO A 114 16.98 17.63 8.52
C PRO A 114 16.48 17.49 9.97
N TYR A 115 16.94 16.48 10.70
CA TYR A 115 16.51 16.23 12.09
C TYR A 115 16.75 17.42 13.03
N SER A 116 17.73 18.28 12.73
CA SER A 116 17.99 19.51 13.49
C SER A 116 16.79 20.47 13.53
N LYS A 117 15.89 20.43 12.52
CA LYS A 117 14.65 21.24 12.53
C LYS A 117 13.68 20.86 13.64
N MET A 118 13.80 19.67 14.22
CA MET A 118 12.97 19.26 15.35
C MET A 118 13.24 20.06 16.62
N LYS A 119 14.41 20.73 16.75
CA LYS A 119 14.71 21.58 17.90
C LYS A 119 13.72 22.75 18.05
N ASP A 120 13.26 23.28 16.91
CA ASP A 120 12.38 24.44 16.85
C ASP A 120 10.93 24.05 16.50
N PHE A 121 10.66 22.75 16.32
CA PHE A 121 9.34 22.24 16.00
C PHE A 121 8.40 22.40 17.19
N LYS A 122 7.21 22.94 16.92
CA LYS A 122 6.11 23.00 17.87
C LYS A 122 4.98 22.14 17.33
N GLU A 123 4.57 21.16 18.12
CA GLU A 123 3.46 20.28 17.74
C GLU A 123 2.17 21.11 17.61
N PRO A 124 1.40 20.93 16.52
CA PRO A 124 0.14 21.65 16.35
C PRO A 124 -0.91 21.16 17.35
N GLU A 125 -1.75 22.08 17.81
CA GLU A 125 -2.91 21.73 18.62
C GLU A 125 -3.84 20.76 17.86
N PRO A 126 -4.38 19.72 18.52
CA PRO A 126 -5.27 18.76 17.86
C PRO A 126 -6.54 19.42 17.32
N VAL A 127 -6.72 19.41 16.00
CA VAL A 127 -7.91 19.95 15.31
C VAL A 127 -8.89 18.88 14.80
N ILE A 128 -8.47 17.61 14.79
CA ILE A 128 -9.27 16.48 14.29
C ILE A 128 -9.82 15.71 15.49
N ARG A 129 -11.08 15.25 15.41
CA ARG A 129 -11.71 14.39 16.43
C ARG A 129 -10.79 13.21 16.78
N ARG A 130 -10.66 12.93 18.07
CA ARG A 130 -9.98 11.73 18.60
C ARG A 130 -11.00 10.81 19.22
N VAL A 131 -10.79 9.50 19.10
CA VAL A 131 -11.64 8.51 19.78
C VAL A 131 -11.39 8.63 21.28
N PRO A 132 -12.42 8.78 22.13
CA PRO A 132 -12.23 8.89 23.57
C PRO A 132 -11.39 7.74 24.14
N GLY A 133 -10.35 8.08 24.90
CA GLY A 133 -9.41 7.10 25.45
C GLY A 133 -8.27 6.71 24.51
N SER A 134 -8.20 7.26 23.29
CA SER A 134 -6.98 7.16 22.48
C SER A 134 -5.85 7.90 23.19
N VAL A 135 -4.87 7.16 23.69
CA VAL A 135 -3.61 7.72 24.21
C VAL A 135 -2.55 7.72 23.10
N ASP A 136 -1.31 8.14 23.42
CA ASP A 136 -0.21 8.32 22.46
C ASP A 136 0.25 7.04 21.71
N THR A 137 -0.41 5.90 21.96
CA THR A 137 -0.14 4.64 21.26
C THR A 137 -1.42 4.04 20.68
N PRO A 138 -1.31 3.31 19.55
CA PRO A 138 -2.46 2.63 18.97
C PRO A 138 -2.99 1.50 19.86
N TRP A 139 -2.24 1.06 20.89
CA TRP A 139 -2.55 -0.10 21.74
C TRP A 139 -3.45 0.22 22.95
N SER A 140 -4.11 1.38 22.90
CA SER A 140 -5.01 1.85 23.95
C SER A 140 -6.33 1.07 24.04
N GLY A 141 -6.66 0.25 23.04
CA GLY A 141 -7.97 -0.39 22.91
C GLY A 141 -9.09 0.58 22.51
N ALA A 142 -8.77 1.86 22.26
CA ALA A 142 -9.78 2.87 21.94
C ALA A 142 -10.41 2.63 20.57
N HIS A 143 -9.63 2.16 19.60
CA HIS A 143 -10.08 1.88 18.24
C HIS A 143 -11.21 0.83 18.22
N GLU A 144 -11.00 -0.29 18.90
CA GLU A 144 -11.98 -1.38 19.01
C GLU A 144 -13.24 -0.92 19.75
N ARG A 145 -13.06 -0.06 20.77
CA ARG A 145 -14.18 0.55 21.50
C ARG A 145 -14.99 1.52 20.64
N ASP A 146 -14.40 2.15 19.63
CA ASP A 146 -15.13 3.00 18.68
C ASP A 146 -16.15 2.20 17.86
N TRP A 147 -15.75 1.00 17.43
CA TRP A 147 -16.65 0.06 16.76
C TRP A 147 -17.77 -0.42 17.69
N ILE A 148 -17.44 -0.85 18.91
CA ILE A 148 -18.45 -1.28 19.91
C ILE A 148 -19.45 -0.16 20.20
N ARG A 149 -18.98 1.08 20.33
CA ARG A 149 -19.81 2.27 20.51
C ARG A 149 -20.79 2.42 19.35
N ALA A 150 -20.30 2.46 18.11
CA ALA A 150 -21.13 2.64 16.92
C ALA A 150 -22.19 1.53 16.75
N CYS A 151 -21.87 0.28 17.12
CA CYS A 151 -22.84 -0.82 17.10
C CYS A 151 -23.99 -0.64 18.10
N LYS A 152 -23.74 0.04 19.23
CA LYS A 152 -24.74 0.27 20.29
C LYS A 152 -25.55 1.55 20.11
N GLU A 153 -25.05 2.49 19.31
CA GLU A 153 -25.75 3.74 19.02
C GLU A 153 -26.94 3.51 18.06
N PRO A 154 -28.07 4.23 18.26
CA PRO A 154 -29.18 4.26 17.31
C PRO A 154 -28.69 4.58 15.89
N ALA A 155 -29.28 3.95 14.88
CA ALA A 155 -28.83 4.10 13.49
C ALA A 155 -28.95 5.54 12.96
N ASP A 156 -29.94 6.29 13.43
CA ASP A 156 -30.24 7.67 13.04
C ASP A 156 -29.35 8.72 13.73
N SER A 157 -28.72 8.38 14.85
CA SER A 157 -27.88 9.29 15.63
C SER A 157 -26.43 8.82 15.78
N ARG A 158 -26.04 7.72 15.14
CA ARG A 158 -24.70 7.15 15.32
C ARG A 158 -23.63 8.04 14.70
N VAL A 159 -22.53 8.18 15.42
CA VAL A 159 -21.34 8.83 14.87
C VAL A 159 -20.50 7.78 14.16
N GLU A 160 -20.19 8.04 12.89
CA GLU A 160 -19.35 7.16 12.07
C GLU A 160 -18.02 6.82 12.76
N THR A 161 -17.60 5.57 12.58
CA THR A 161 -16.33 5.08 13.12
C THR A 161 -15.16 5.68 12.35
N SER A 162 -14.00 5.82 13.00
CA SER A 162 -12.81 6.34 12.35
C SER A 162 -12.27 5.44 11.23
N ALA A 163 -12.65 4.16 11.22
CA ALA A 163 -12.28 3.17 10.21
C ALA A 163 -13.53 2.38 9.76
N ASN A 164 -14.36 3.02 8.93
CA ASN A 164 -15.54 2.38 8.35
C ASN A 164 -15.20 1.60 7.06
N PHE A 165 -16.10 0.73 6.60
CA PHE A 165 -15.86 -0.10 5.42
C PHE A 165 -15.83 0.67 4.09
N ALA A 166 -16.54 1.81 3.99
CA ALA A 166 -16.47 2.66 2.80
C ALA A 166 -15.08 3.30 2.63
N TYR A 167 -14.33 3.43 3.72
CA TYR A 167 -12.92 3.80 3.73
C TYR A 167 -12.00 2.58 3.56
N ALA A 168 -12.16 1.55 4.39
CA ALA A 168 -11.24 0.41 4.47
C ALA A 168 -11.28 -0.49 3.23
N GLY A 169 -12.44 -0.62 2.57
CA GLY A 169 -12.62 -1.42 1.35
C GLY A 169 -11.74 -0.91 0.19
N PRO A 170 -11.98 0.32 -0.31
CA PRO A 170 -11.16 0.91 -1.38
C PRO A 170 -9.67 1.00 -1.04
N PHE A 171 -9.34 1.20 0.24
CA PHE A 171 -7.95 1.18 0.68
C PHE A 171 -7.31 -0.21 0.50
N ASN A 172 -7.99 -1.26 0.96
CA ASN A 172 -7.52 -2.64 0.80
C ASN A 172 -7.44 -3.04 -0.68
N GLU A 173 -8.44 -2.66 -1.49
CA GLU A 173 -8.44 -2.89 -2.94
C GLU A 173 -7.20 -2.29 -3.62
N MET A 174 -6.79 -1.08 -3.23
CA MET A 174 -5.55 -0.47 -3.72
C MET A 174 -4.30 -1.26 -3.31
N VAL A 175 -4.23 -1.72 -2.05
CA VAL A 175 -3.11 -2.52 -1.54
C VAL A 175 -2.97 -3.84 -2.31
N VAL A 176 -4.06 -4.60 -2.43
CA VAL A 176 -4.03 -5.91 -3.11
C VAL A 176 -3.84 -5.77 -4.63
N MET A 177 -4.33 -4.69 -5.24
CA MET A 177 -4.02 -4.36 -6.64
C MET A 177 -2.53 -4.13 -6.85
N GLY A 178 -1.82 -3.54 -5.88
CA GLY A 178 -0.36 -3.45 -5.90
C GLY A 178 0.35 -4.81 -5.89
N VAL A 179 -0.13 -5.75 -5.07
CA VAL A 179 0.38 -7.14 -5.06
C VAL A 179 0.16 -7.80 -6.42
N LEU A 180 -0.99 -7.54 -7.05
CA LEU A 180 -1.29 -8.03 -8.39
C LEU A 180 -0.36 -7.41 -9.45
N ALA A 181 -0.04 -6.12 -9.35
CA ALA A 181 0.92 -5.46 -10.24
C ALA A 181 2.32 -6.10 -10.17
N VAL A 182 2.75 -6.56 -9.00
CA VAL A 182 4.00 -7.31 -8.82
C VAL A 182 3.94 -8.63 -9.60
N ARG A 183 2.83 -9.38 -9.55
CA ARG A 183 2.68 -10.63 -10.33
C ARG A 183 2.67 -10.38 -11.83
N LEU A 184 2.21 -9.21 -12.27
CA LEU A 184 2.15 -8.80 -13.67
C LEU A 184 3.40 -8.05 -14.15
N GLN A 185 4.43 -7.88 -13.32
CA GLN A 185 5.63 -7.09 -13.66
C GLN A 185 6.35 -7.57 -14.94
N GLY A 186 6.21 -8.86 -15.28
CA GLY A 186 6.78 -9.45 -16.50
C GLY A 186 6.27 -8.85 -17.81
N LEU A 187 5.19 -8.05 -17.77
CA LEU A 187 4.70 -7.28 -18.91
C LEU A 187 5.59 -6.07 -19.28
N ASN A 188 6.55 -5.72 -18.41
CA ASN A 188 7.58 -4.69 -18.62
C ASN A 188 7.00 -3.32 -19.05
N ARG A 189 5.86 -2.93 -18.48
CA ARG A 189 5.20 -1.64 -18.75
C ARG A 189 4.52 -1.10 -17.50
N ILE A 190 4.22 0.19 -17.52
CA ILE A 190 3.30 0.81 -16.54
C ILE A 190 1.89 0.27 -16.85
N LEU A 191 1.20 -0.24 -15.84
CA LEU A 191 -0.15 -0.76 -15.98
C LEU A 191 -1.17 0.34 -15.68
N ASP A 192 -2.16 0.48 -16.56
CA ASP A 192 -3.25 1.44 -16.42
C ASP A 192 -4.42 0.76 -15.69
N TRP A 193 -4.85 1.35 -14.57
CA TRP A 193 -5.86 0.77 -13.67
C TRP A 193 -7.15 1.57 -13.71
N ASP A 194 -8.26 0.85 -13.91
CA ASP A 194 -9.63 1.35 -13.77
C ASP A 194 -10.21 0.78 -12.48
N GLY A 195 -10.06 1.55 -11.38
CA GLY A 195 -10.43 1.09 -10.05
C GLY A 195 -11.94 0.96 -9.82
N GLU A 196 -12.75 1.80 -10.46
CA GLU A 196 -14.21 1.70 -10.34
C GLU A 196 -14.74 0.40 -10.96
N ASN A 197 -14.05 -0.12 -11.98
CA ASN A 197 -14.39 -1.39 -12.63
C ASN A 197 -13.47 -2.55 -12.26
N MET A 198 -12.54 -2.33 -11.32
CA MET A 198 -11.51 -3.28 -10.88
C MET A 198 -10.83 -4.03 -12.05
N ARG A 199 -10.20 -3.30 -12.98
CA ARG A 199 -9.49 -3.94 -14.12
C ARG A 199 -8.27 -3.17 -14.60
N PHE A 200 -7.30 -3.89 -15.14
CA PHE A 200 -6.25 -3.29 -15.96
C PHE A 200 -6.76 -3.07 -17.38
N THR A 201 -6.51 -1.89 -17.94
CA THR A 201 -7.06 -1.48 -19.24
C THR A 201 -6.08 -1.63 -20.39
N ASN A 202 -4.79 -1.85 -20.10
CA ASN A 202 -3.71 -1.93 -21.09
C ASN A 202 -3.00 -3.30 -21.14
N ILE A 203 -3.74 -4.36 -20.78
CA ILE A 203 -3.35 -5.77 -20.98
C ILE A 203 -4.16 -6.33 -22.16
N SER A 204 -3.48 -6.72 -23.22
CA SER A 204 -4.09 -7.27 -24.43
C SER A 204 -4.35 -8.77 -24.30
N ALA A 205 -5.24 -9.31 -25.14
CA ALA A 205 -5.54 -10.74 -25.19
C ALA A 205 -4.34 -11.62 -25.60
N SER A 206 -3.29 -11.02 -26.18
CA SER A 206 -2.06 -11.71 -26.57
C SER A 206 -0.92 -11.56 -25.56
N ASP A 207 -1.05 -10.68 -24.57
CA ASP A 207 0.00 -10.48 -23.58
C ASP A 207 0.18 -11.76 -22.73
N GLN A 208 1.44 -12.14 -22.53
CA GLN A 208 1.81 -13.32 -21.74
C GLN A 208 2.67 -12.90 -20.56
N ILE A 209 2.54 -13.63 -19.44
CA ILE A 209 3.48 -13.57 -18.33
C ILE A 209 4.19 -14.90 -18.18
N LYS A 210 5.47 -14.83 -17.82
CA LYS A 210 6.30 -16.00 -17.52
C LYS A 210 6.55 -16.04 -16.02
N VAL A 211 6.07 -17.08 -15.36
CA VAL A 211 6.12 -17.23 -13.90
C VAL A 211 6.94 -18.45 -13.54
N VAL A 212 7.75 -18.34 -12.49
CA VAL A 212 8.54 -19.46 -11.97
C VAL A 212 7.60 -20.44 -11.29
N THR A 213 7.70 -21.72 -11.64
CA THR A 213 6.92 -22.81 -11.03
C THR A 213 7.77 -23.68 -10.10
N ASN A 214 9.09 -23.70 -10.33
CA ASN A 214 10.05 -24.42 -9.51
C ASN A 214 11.39 -23.67 -9.55
N ASP A 215 12.00 -23.44 -8.39
CA ASP A 215 13.34 -22.85 -8.26
C ASP A 215 14.18 -23.73 -7.33
N LYS A 216 14.92 -24.68 -7.93
CA LYS A 216 15.74 -25.62 -7.17
C LYS A 216 17.19 -25.14 -7.14
N PHE A 217 17.70 -24.96 -5.93
CA PHE A 217 19.11 -24.69 -5.67
C PHE A 217 19.85 -25.98 -5.30
N GLU A 218 20.95 -26.26 -5.99
CA GLU A 218 21.86 -27.35 -5.66
C GLU A 218 23.31 -26.89 -5.80
N VAL A 219 24.22 -27.52 -5.06
CA VAL A 219 25.66 -27.31 -5.23
C VAL A 219 26.25 -28.61 -5.76
N ILE A 220 26.77 -28.59 -6.99
CA ILE A 220 27.37 -29.76 -7.64
C ILE A 220 28.87 -29.49 -7.77
N ASP A 221 29.70 -30.30 -7.10
CA ASP A 221 31.16 -30.15 -7.07
C ASP A 221 31.64 -28.74 -6.66
N GLY A 222 30.89 -28.09 -5.76
CA GLY A 222 31.18 -26.72 -5.30
C GLY A 222 30.63 -25.62 -6.21
N ASP A 223 30.03 -25.95 -7.35
CA ASP A 223 29.40 -25.01 -8.28
C ASP A 223 27.89 -24.86 -7.98
N PRO A 224 27.41 -23.65 -7.61
CA PRO A 224 25.99 -23.43 -7.39
C PRO A 224 25.19 -23.51 -8.70
N LYS A 225 24.18 -24.38 -8.73
CA LYS A 225 23.23 -24.56 -9.82
C LYS A 225 21.84 -24.10 -9.39
N PHE A 226 21.20 -23.35 -10.29
CA PHE A 226 19.80 -22.95 -10.17
C PHE A 226 19.03 -23.59 -11.32
N MET A 227 18.20 -24.58 -11.01
CA MET A 227 17.29 -25.21 -11.97
C MET A 227 15.93 -24.56 -11.82
N ARG A 228 15.59 -23.71 -12.79
CA ARG A 228 14.35 -22.94 -12.80
C ARG A 228 13.45 -23.39 -13.92
N ASP A 229 12.27 -23.85 -13.53
CA ASP A 229 11.18 -24.13 -14.45
C ASP A 229 10.24 -22.93 -14.48
N TYR A 230 9.65 -22.71 -15.66
CA TYR A 230 8.73 -21.61 -15.89
C TYR A 230 7.47 -22.14 -16.57
N ALA A 231 6.36 -21.50 -16.28
CA ALA A 231 5.14 -21.60 -17.05
C ALA A 231 4.80 -20.24 -17.68
N GLU A 232 4.20 -20.28 -18.86
CA GLU A 232 3.67 -19.11 -19.54
C GLU A 232 2.15 -19.11 -19.43
N PHE A 233 1.59 -17.95 -19.12
CA PHE A 233 0.16 -17.76 -18.94
C PHE A 233 -0.32 -16.53 -19.70
N ASN A 234 -1.57 -16.59 -20.16
CA ASN A 234 -2.26 -15.41 -20.65
C ASN A 234 -2.41 -14.39 -19.52
N ALA A 235 -1.83 -13.20 -19.69
CA ALA A 235 -1.79 -12.19 -18.64
C ALA A 235 -3.18 -11.63 -18.31
N LYS A 236 -4.06 -11.54 -19.31
CA LYS A 236 -5.42 -11.03 -19.13
C LYS A 236 -6.27 -12.01 -18.32
N ASP A 237 -6.24 -13.28 -18.70
CA ASP A 237 -7.00 -14.32 -18.02
C ASP A 237 -6.54 -14.48 -16.56
N MET A 238 -5.22 -14.45 -16.32
CA MET A 238 -4.66 -14.50 -14.96
C MET A 238 -5.07 -13.27 -14.12
N ALA A 239 -5.03 -12.07 -14.70
CA ALA A 239 -5.44 -10.87 -13.99
C ALA A 239 -6.93 -10.90 -13.63
N GLU A 240 -7.79 -11.32 -14.55
CA GLU A 240 -9.24 -11.46 -14.31
C GLU A 240 -9.54 -12.51 -13.24
N GLU A 241 -8.87 -13.67 -13.30
CA GLU A 241 -9.01 -14.74 -12.31
C GLU A 241 -8.49 -14.32 -10.92
N TRP A 242 -7.40 -13.56 -10.83
CA TRP A 242 -6.90 -13.07 -9.54
C TRP A 242 -7.76 -11.96 -8.93
N ILE A 243 -8.42 -11.14 -9.76
CA ILE A 243 -9.33 -10.09 -9.29
C ILE A 243 -10.67 -10.69 -8.85
N LYS A 244 -11.22 -11.59 -9.68
CA LYS A 244 -12.52 -12.22 -9.45
C LYS A 244 -12.36 -13.74 -9.54
N HIS A 245 -11.90 -14.31 -8.44
CA HIS A 245 -11.57 -15.73 -8.35
C HIS A 245 -12.78 -16.63 -8.61
N THR A 246 -12.56 -17.66 -9.42
CA THR A 246 -13.53 -18.72 -9.68
C THR A 246 -13.42 -19.77 -8.57
N TYR A 247 -14.33 -19.72 -7.59
CA TYR A 247 -14.34 -20.71 -6.51
C TYR A 247 -14.81 -22.09 -7.01
N HIS A 248 -13.98 -23.10 -6.83
CA HIS A 248 -14.22 -24.46 -7.37
C HIS A 248 -15.36 -25.25 -6.72
N ASN A 249 -15.97 -24.75 -5.64
CA ASN A 249 -16.93 -25.49 -4.82
C ASN A 249 -18.38 -24.95 -4.92
N GLY A 250 -18.72 -24.22 -6.00
CA GLY A 250 -20.03 -23.61 -6.17
C GLY A 250 -20.31 -22.42 -5.25
N TRP A 251 -19.26 -21.91 -4.58
CA TRP A 251 -19.35 -20.69 -3.81
C TRP A 251 -19.30 -19.49 -4.75
N GLU A 252 -20.19 -18.54 -4.54
CA GLU A 252 -20.15 -17.24 -5.18
C GLU A 252 -20.14 -16.16 -4.10
N LEU A 253 -19.46 -15.05 -4.37
CA LEU A 253 -19.65 -13.87 -3.55
C LEU A 253 -21.10 -13.41 -3.72
N PRO A 254 -21.76 -12.95 -2.64
CA PRO A 254 -23.08 -12.36 -2.78
C PRO A 254 -23.03 -11.19 -3.77
N PRO A 255 -24.13 -10.90 -4.49
CA PRO A 255 -24.19 -9.71 -5.33
C PRO A 255 -23.90 -8.47 -4.49
N MET A 256 -23.24 -7.48 -5.11
CA MET A 256 -23.05 -6.18 -4.47
C MET A 256 -24.42 -5.60 -4.08
N PRO A 257 -24.54 -4.94 -2.91
CA PRO A 257 -25.77 -4.25 -2.54
C PRO A 257 -26.18 -3.29 -3.66
N GLU A 258 -27.46 -3.33 -4.06
CA GLU A 258 -28.04 -2.30 -4.90
C GLU A 258 -28.40 -1.10 -4.02
N ASP A 259 -28.01 0.10 -4.43
CA ASP A 259 -28.30 1.37 -3.73
C ASP A 259 -29.81 1.68 -3.65
#